data_AF-A0A6I6MT42-F1
#
_entry.id   AF-A0A6I6MT42-F1
#
_cell.length_a   1.000
_cell.length_b   1.000
_cell.length_c   1.000
_cell.angle_alpha   90.00
_cell.angle_beta   90.00
_cell.angle_gamma   90.00
#
_symmetry.space_group_name_H-M   'P 1'
#
loop_
_entity.id
_entity.type
_entity.pdbx_description
1 polymer ?
#
loop_
_entity_poly.entity_id
_entity_poly.type
_entity_poly.pdbx_seq_one_letter_code
_entity_poly.pdbx_strand_id
1 'polypeptide(L)'
;MATRQVMRHCNNCARQTLHVQQYMSAATHIVLLLITGGLWVLALIAYYVLGGWLIEPVRKAMEKGKCTACGSAPAAQPMLATGHLSTGVSSPSPVDPTAKLIIVGFGVLLFGVLGAIAYLASPTATSAIEVEATPMERSVFNPETSATQVQDDEWTTLTGVSSGAQVGFVCQAVVAALMGHPIEIMHVERVRDNEADVRYNRPSDGMLWRTRCKMENGSVVWRTIDAFGPGSGLGRWRNGPDDSRISVAIARRRDALRVTEEYSDGSRSVHEIDLAF
;
A
#
# COMPACT_ATOMS: atom_id res chain seq x y z
N MET A 1 3.39 23.06 6.88
CA MET A 1 2.00 22.86 6.40
C MET A 1 1.09 23.62 7.35
N ALA A 2 0.25 24.53 6.84
CA ALA A 2 -0.68 25.25 7.69
C ALA A 2 -1.96 24.40 7.85
N THR A 3 -2.30 24.04 9.08
CA THR A 3 -3.57 23.39 9.42
C THR A 3 -4.54 24.47 9.90
N ARG A 4 -5.73 24.52 9.29
CA ARG A 4 -6.82 25.37 9.78
C ARG A 4 -7.83 24.47 10.47
N GLN A 5 -8.03 24.69 11.76
CA GLN A 5 -9.10 24.05 12.51
C GLN A 5 -10.39 24.86 12.31
N VAL A 6 -11.45 24.20 11.86
CA VAL A 6 -12.77 24.83 11.71
C VAL A 6 -13.81 23.95 12.40
N MET A 7 -14.57 24.54 13.32
CA MET A 7 -15.73 23.90 13.92
C MET A 7 -16.85 23.86 12.88
N ARG A 8 -17.38 22.67 12.57
CA ARG A 8 -18.55 22.50 11.70
C ARG A 8 -19.60 21.67 12.42
N HIS A 9 -20.87 21.95 12.11
CA HIS A 9 -21.98 21.15 12.62
C HIS A 9 -22.08 19.86 11.79
N CYS A 10 -22.05 18.71 12.45
CA CYS A 10 -22.21 17.41 11.81
C CYS A 10 -23.69 17.07 11.69
N ASN A 11 -24.20 16.92 10.46
CA ASN A 11 -25.62 16.63 10.21
C ASN A 11 -26.08 15.26 10.71
N ASN A 12 -25.16 14.32 10.96
CA ASN A 12 -25.50 12.97 11.44
C ASN A 12 -25.73 12.93 12.96
N CYS A 13 -24.93 13.65 13.75
CA CYS A 13 -25.01 13.62 15.21
C CYS A 13 -25.46 14.94 15.85
N ALA A 14 -25.78 15.95 15.03
CA ALA A 14 -26.21 17.29 15.47
C ALA A 14 -25.26 17.97 16.48
N ARG A 15 -23.97 17.61 16.48
CA ARG A 15 -22.92 18.18 17.34
C ARG A 15 -21.90 18.96 16.51
N GLN A 16 -21.21 19.91 17.14
CA GLN A 16 -20.08 20.60 16.53
C GLN A 16 -18.81 19.78 16.72
N THR A 17 -18.18 19.37 15.63
CA THR A 17 -16.94 18.59 15.63
C THR A 17 -15.78 19.42 15.08
N LEU A 18 -14.58 19.20 15.63
CA LEU A 18 -13.36 19.89 15.20
C LEU A 18 -12.80 19.21 13.96
N HIS A 19 -12.94 19.83 12.79
CA HIS A 19 -12.36 19.30 11.55
C HIS A 19 -10.97 19.92 11.32
N VAL A 20 -9.95 19.06 11.25
CA VAL A 20 -8.61 19.44 10.79
C VAL A 20 -8.59 19.30 9.27
N GLN A 21 -8.80 20.41 8.56
CA GLN A 21 -8.69 20.42 7.12
C GLN A 21 -7.20 20.61 6.75
N GLN A 22 -6.57 19.56 6.22
CA GLN A 22 -5.24 19.68 5.63
C GLN A 22 -5.37 20.48 4.33
N TYR A 23 -4.98 21.76 4.38
CA TYR A 23 -4.98 22.61 3.21
C TYR A 23 -3.64 22.44 2.49
N MET A 24 -3.60 21.57 1.49
CA MET A 24 -2.55 21.68 0.49
C MET A 24 -2.81 22.97 -0.28
N SER A 25 -1.87 23.92 -0.18
CA SER A 25 -2.05 25.20 -0.87
C SER A 25 -2.19 24.97 -2.38
N ALA A 26 -3.02 25.77 -3.05
CA ALA A 26 -3.14 25.70 -4.51
C ALA A 26 -1.76 25.82 -5.19
N ALA A 27 -0.83 26.58 -4.60
CA ALA A 27 0.54 26.68 -5.06
C ALA A 27 1.28 25.32 -5.02
N THR A 28 1.07 24.51 -3.98
CA THR A 28 1.68 23.17 -3.89
C THR A 28 1.17 22.24 -4.99
N HIS A 29 -0.14 22.28 -5.30
CA HIS A 29 -0.70 21.52 -6.41
C HIS A 29 -0.15 21.97 -7.76
N ILE A 30 -0.03 23.29 -7.98
CA ILE A 30 0.53 23.85 -9.22
C ILE A 30 2.00 23.42 -9.37
N VAL A 31 2.81 23.50 -8.32
CA VAL A 31 4.21 23.07 -8.34
C VAL A 31 4.32 21.58 -8.67
N LEU A 32 3.48 20.74 -8.05
CA LEU A 32 3.49 19.30 -8.32
C LEU A 32 3.12 19.00 -9.79
N LEU A 33 2.10 19.68 -10.32
CA LEU A 33 1.70 19.55 -11.73
C LEU A 33 2.80 19.97 -12.71
N LEU A 34 3.52 21.05 -12.40
CA LEU A 34 4.65 21.51 -13.22
C LEU A 34 5.81 20.51 -13.21
N ILE A 35 6.12 19.91 -12.05
CA ILE A 35 7.17 18.90 -11.93
C ILE A 35 6.78 17.64 -12.70
N THR A 36 5.58 17.12 -12.48
CA THR A 36 5.12 15.90 -13.16
C THR A 36 5.01 16.13 -14.67
N GLY A 37 4.43 17.25 -15.09
CA GLY A 37 4.30 17.60 -16.51
C GLY A 37 5.67 17.80 -17.17
N GLY A 38 6.61 18.48 -16.50
CA GLY A 38 7.97 18.67 -16.98
C GLY A 38 8.72 17.35 -17.18
N LEU A 39 8.60 16.41 -16.24
CA LEU A 39 9.21 15.08 -16.36
C LEU A 39 8.67 14.30 -17.56
N TRP A 40 7.36 14.36 -17.83
CA TRP A 40 6.75 13.72 -19.00
C TRP A 40 7.25 14.33 -20.33
N VAL A 41 7.38 15.66 -20.40
CA VAL A 41 7.93 16.34 -21.59
C VAL A 41 9.39 15.93 -21.83
N LEU A 42 10.21 15.88 -20.77
CA LEU A 42 11.60 15.42 -20.88
C LEU A 42 11.70 13.97 -21.33
N ALA A 43 10.88 13.08 -20.78
CA ALA A 43 10.84 11.68 -21.20
C ALA A 43 10.43 11.53 -22.68
N LEU A 44 9.48 12.35 -23.15
CA LEU A 44 9.05 12.37 -24.54
C LEU A 44 10.16 12.88 -25.47
N ILE A 45 10.84 13.98 -25.10
CA ILE A 45 12.01 14.48 -25.84
C ILE A 45 13.10 13.40 -25.90
N ALA A 46 13.41 12.76 -24.77
CA ALA A 46 14.39 11.68 -24.73
C ALA A 46 13.97 10.51 -25.63
N TYR A 47 12.70 10.12 -25.64
CA TYR A 47 12.18 9.07 -26.51
C TYR A 47 12.37 9.40 -27.99
N TYR A 48 12.03 10.62 -28.44
CA TYR A 48 12.16 11.00 -29.84
C TYR A 48 13.62 11.22 -30.26
N VAL A 49 14.43 11.85 -29.41
CA VAL A 49 15.84 12.13 -29.70
C VAL A 49 16.68 10.84 -29.63
N LEU A 50 16.56 10.08 -28.54
CA LEU A 50 17.34 8.85 -28.34
C LEU A 50 16.78 7.69 -29.16
N GLY A 51 15.45 7.60 -29.33
CA GLY A 51 14.82 6.59 -30.18
C GLY A 51 15.28 6.71 -31.63
N GLY A 52 15.41 7.93 -32.16
CA GLY A 52 15.98 8.16 -33.49
C GLY A 52 17.44 7.69 -33.62
N TRP A 53 18.25 7.86 -32.56
CA TRP A 53 19.66 7.45 -32.58
C TRP A 53 19.88 5.95 -32.35
N LEU A 54 19.07 5.31 -31.50
CA LEU A 54 19.23 3.90 -31.14
C LEU A 54 18.50 2.94 -32.08
N ILE A 55 17.35 3.34 -32.62
CA ILE A 55 16.50 2.46 -33.44
C ILE A 55 16.99 2.43 -34.89
N GLU A 56 17.53 3.55 -35.40
CA GLU A 56 18.02 3.65 -36.78
C GLU A 56 19.14 2.65 -37.16
N PRO A 57 20.19 2.43 -36.35
CA PRO A 57 21.21 1.42 -36.66
C PRO A 57 20.65 -0.01 -36.60
N VAL A 58 19.72 -0.30 -35.70
CA VAL A 58 19.06 -1.61 -35.60
C VAL A 58 18.17 -1.85 -36.82
N ARG A 59 17.39 -0.84 -37.25
CA ARG A 59 16.57 -0.90 -38.45
C ARG A 59 17.41 -1.14 -39.71
N LYS A 60 18.52 -0.40 -39.86
CA LYS A 60 19.48 -0.59 -40.96
C LYS A 60 20.21 -1.93 -40.90
N ALA A 61 20.42 -2.50 -39.72
CA ALA A 61 20.99 -3.84 -39.57
C ALA A 61 20.00 -4.93 -40.02
N MET A 62 18.70 -4.76 -39.78
CA MET A 62 17.68 -5.71 -40.24
C MET A 62 17.44 -5.66 -41.76
N GLU A 63 17.64 -4.52 -42.42
CA GLU A 63 17.47 -4.40 -43.88
C GLU A 63 18.60 -5.08 -44.69
N LYS A 64 19.74 -5.41 -44.07
CA LYS A 64 20.89 -6.04 -44.74
C LYS A 64 20.78 -7.57 -44.89
N GLY A 65 19.67 -8.18 -44.48
CA GLY A 65 19.44 -9.63 -44.60
C GLY A 65 18.92 -10.11 -45.96
N LYS A 66 19.24 -9.47 -47.09
CA LYS A 66 18.88 -9.96 -48.43
C LYS A 66 20.06 -10.67 -49.07
N CYS A 67 19.84 -11.91 -49.52
CA CYS A 67 20.87 -12.69 -50.18
C CYS A 67 21.27 -12.02 -51.52
N THR A 68 22.54 -11.69 -51.72
CA THR A 68 23.03 -10.97 -52.92
C THR A 68 22.90 -11.74 -54.22
N ALA A 69 22.67 -13.07 -54.16
CA ALA A 69 22.48 -13.91 -55.33
C ALA A 69 21.02 -13.99 -55.82
N CYS A 70 20.02 -13.81 -54.94
CA CYS A 70 18.61 -14.06 -55.29
C CYS A 70 17.60 -13.06 -54.69
N GLY A 71 18.03 -12.11 -53.86
CA GLY A 71 17.18 -11.03 -53.34
C GLY A 71 16.10 -11.43 -52.33
N SER A 72 15.97 -12.73 -52.02
CA SER A 72 14.97 -13.24 -51.07
C SER A 72 15.44 -13.13 -49.62
N ALA A 73 14.50 -12.86 -48.71
CA ALA A 73 14.73 -12.90 -47.27
C ALA A 73 14.93 -14.35 -46.81
N PRO A 74 15.79 -14.64 -45.81
CA PRO A 74 15.98 -15.98 -45.31
C PRO A 74 14.66 -16.51 -44.75
N ALA A 75 14.11 -17.54 -45.38
CA ALA A 75 12.99 -18.29 -44.82
C ALA A 75 13.47 -18.88 -43.48
N ALA A 76 12.84 -18.46 -42.39
CA ALA A 76 13.05 -19.08 -41.09
C ALA A 76 12.70 -20.56 -41.22
N GLN A 77 13.72 -21.42 -41.23
CA GLN A 77 13.50 -22.85 -41.33
C GLN A 77 12.79 -23.31 -40.05
N PRO A 78 11.61 -23.94 -40.14
CA PRO A 78 11.02 -24.60 -38.98
C PRO A 78 11.92 -25.78 -38.62
N MET A 79 12.50 -25.74 -37.42
CA MET A 79 13.19 -26.91 -36.88
C MET A 79 12.19 -28.06 -36.77
N LEU A 80 12.59 -29.19 -37.36
CA LEU A 80 11.86 -30.45 -37.47
C LEU A 80 11.10 -30.79 -36.17
N ALA A 81 9.77 -30.77 -36.25
CA ALA A 81 8.91 -31.66 -35.49
C ALA A 81 8.21 -32.57 -36.51
N THR A 82 8.65 -33.82 -36.57
CA THR A 82 7.99 -34.88 -37.32
C THR A 82 6.62 -35.16 -36.71
N GLY A 83 5.57 -35.11 -37.52
CA GLY A 83 4.31 -35.81 -37.21
C GLY A 83 3.02 -35.09 -37.58
N HIS A 84 2.54 -35.42 -38.78
CA HIS A 84 1.12 -35.61 -39.14
C HIS A 84 0.10 -34.45 -39.24
N LEU A 85 -0.64 -34.61 -40.36
CA LEU A 85 -1.99 -34.14 -40.73
C LEU A 85 -2.19 -32.69 -41.19
N SER A 86 -2.40 -32.62 -42.52
CA SER A 86 -2.91 -31.52 -43.31
C SER A 86 -4.34 -31.13 -42.91
N THR A 87 -4.54 -29.86 -42.58
CA THR A 87 -5.82 -29.15 -42.75
C THR A 87 -5.54 -27.79 -43.36
N GLY A 88 -6.10 -27.55 -44.54
CA GLY A 88 -5.98 -26.28 -45.26
C GLY A 88 -6.59 -25.13 -44.47
N VAL A 89 -5.78 -24.11 -44.21
CA VAL A 89 -6.20 -22.82 -43.66
C VAL A 89 -5.77 -21.73 -44.63
N SER A 90 -6.74 -20.98 -45.12
CA SER A 90 -6.57 -19.83 -46.00
C SER A 90 -5.79 -18.71 -45.30
N SER A 91 -4.70 -18.28 -45.92
CA SER A 91 -3.84 -17.20 -45.45
C SER A 91 -4.56 -15.84 -45.42
N PRO A 92 -4.53 -15.10 -44.30
CA PRO A 92 -5.01 -13.72 -44.27
C PRO A 92 -4.05 -12.79 -45.03
N SER A 93 -4.64 -11.84 -45.76
CA SER A 93 -3.94 -10.83 -46.55
C SER A 93 -3.02 -9.95 -45.68
N PRO A 94 -1.87 -9.50 -46.20
CA PRO A 94 -0.94 -8.65 -45.46
C PRO A 94 -1.60 -7.29 -45.16
N VAL A 95 -1.78 -7.01 -43.87
CA VAL A 95 -2.31 -5.73 -43.39
C VAL A 95 -1.17 -4.72 -43.32
N ASP A 96 -1.34 -3.59 -44.01
CA ASP A 96 -0.38 -2.50 -44.14
C ASP A 96 0.10 -1.97 -42.76
N PRO A 97 1.43 -1.96 -42.49
CA PRO A 97 1.97 -1.50 -41.21
C PRO A 97 1.81 0.01 -40.96
N THR A 98 1.49 0.82 -41.97
CA THR A 98 1.28 2.26 -41.78
C THR A 98 -0.02 2.60 -41.03
N ALA A 99 -1.02 1.71 -41.03
CA ALA A 99 -2.29 1.93 -40.32
C ALA A 99 -2.19 1.75 -38.78
N LYS A 100 -1.17 1.05 -38.26
CA LYS A 100 -1.03 0.78 -36.82
C LYS A 100 -0.44 1.95 -36.03
N LEU A 101 0.30 2.86 -36.67
CA LEU A 101 1.00 3.95 -35.97
C LEU A 101 0.04 5.10 -35.58
N ILE A 102 -1.04 5.31 -36.34
CA ILE A 102 -1.99 6.41 -36.11
C ILE A 102 -2.94 6.08 -34.93
N ILE A 103 -3.28 4.81 -34.73
CA ILE A 103 -4.23 4.37 -33.68
C ILE A 103 -3.61 4.45 -32.28
N VAL A 104 -2.30 4.18 -32.14
CA VAL A 104 -1.60 4.24 -30.85
C VAL A 104 -1.38 5.70 -30.41
N GLY A 105 -1.08 6.61 -31.34
CA GLY A 105 -0.85 8.02 -31.04
C GLY A 105 -2.11 8.75 -30.56
N PHE A 106 -3.28 8.47 -31.14
CA PHE A 106 -4.55 9.09 -30.72
C PHE A 106 -5.07 8.54 -29.39
N GLY A 107 -4.84 7.26 -29.10
CA GLY A 107 -5.25 6.65 -27.84
C GLY A 107 -4.60 7.29 -26.61
N VAL A 108 -3.29 7.60 -26.68
CA VAL A 108 -2.56 8.18 -25.53
C VAL A 108 -3.00 9.63 -25.24
N LEU A 109 -3.30 10.42 -26.28
CA LEU A 109 -3.79 11.79 -26.09
C LEU A 109 -5.23 11.83 -25.56
N LEU A 110 -6.12 10.94 -26.02
CA LEU A 110 -7.51 10.93 -25.58
C LEU A 110 -7.67 10.43 -24.12
N PHE A 111 -6.93 9.38 -23.74
CA PHE A 111 -6.97 8.85 -22.37
C PHE A 111 -6.28 9.80 -21.36
N GLY A 112 -5.22 10.51 -21.77
CA GLY A 112 -4.56 11.50 -20.91
C GLY A 112 -5.45 12.69 -20.57
N VAL A 113 -6.20 13.21 -21.54
CA VAL A 113 -7.10 14.36 -21.34
C VAL A 113 -8.36 13.96 -20.56
N LEU A 114 -8.96 12.81 -20.83
CA LEU A 114 -10.14 12.34 -20.10
C LEU A 114 -9.81 11.93 -18.65
N GLY A 115 -8.63 11.35 -18.39
CA GLY A 115 -8.18 11.03 -17.04
C GLY A 115 -7.95 12.27 -16.16
N ALA A 116 -7.42 13.36 -16.74
CA ALA A 116 -7.24 14.62 -16.03
C ALA A 116 -8.57 15.31 -15.66
N ILE A 117 -9.58 15.23 -16.53
CA ILE A 117 -10.92 15.78 -16.26
C ILE A 117 -11.63 14.96 -15.17
N ALA A 118 -11.52 13.63 -15.19
CA ALA A 118 -12.10 12.78 -14.15
C ALA A 118 -11.44 12.98 -12.78
N TYR A 119 -10.12 13.20 -12.74
CA TYR A 119 -9.40 13.44 -11.48
C TYR A 119 -9.84 14.75 -10.80
N LEU A 120 -10.10 15.81 -11.56
CA LEU A 120 -10.61 17.09 -11.04
C LEU A 120 -12.07 17.02 -10.53
N ALA A 121 -12.84 16.01 -10.94
CA ALA A 121 -14.22 15.82 -10.52
C ALA A 121 -14.37 14.90 -9.30
N SER A 122 -13.27 14.36 -8.75
CA SER A 122 -13.34 13.41 -7.63
C SER A 122 -13.65 14.14 -6.32
N PRO A 123 -14.78 13.86 -5.64
CA PRO A 123 -15.05 14.41 -4.32
C PRO A 123 -14.02 13.87 -3.33
N THR A 124 -13.27 14.75 -2.68
CA THR A 124 -12.33 14.40 -1.61
C THR A 124 -13.10 13.82 -0.44
N ALA A 125 -13.05 12.49 -0.30
CA ALA A 125 -13.57 11.77 0.84
C ALA A 125 -12.86 12.28 2.10
N THR A 126 -13.57 13.12 2.86
CA THR A 126 -13.11 13.65 4.13
C THR A 126 -13.49 12.62 5.19
N SER A 127 -12.53 11.83 5.68
CA SER A 127 -12.75 10.99 6.85
C SER A 127 -12.87 11.91 8.08
N ALA A 128 -14.08 11.98 8.62
CA ALA A 128 -14.33 12.64 9.91
C ALA A 128 -13.92 11.67 11.02
N ILE A 129 -12.88 12.03 11.78
CA ILE A 129 -12.58 11.38 13.06
C ILE A 129 -13.55 12.00 14.07
N GLU A 130 -14.49 11.18 14.54
CA GLU A 130 -15.44 11.54 15.58
C GLU A 130 -14.71 11.56 16.92
N VAL A 131 -14.32 12.76 17.36
CA VAL A 131 -13.88 12.98 18.74
C VAL A 131 -15.11 13.41 19.51
N GLU A 132 -15.63 12.51 20.34
CA GLU A 132 -16.76 12.78 21.23
C GLU A 132 -16.33 13.82 22.29
N ALA A 133 -16.70 15.07 22.07
CA ALA A 133 -16.53 16.13 23.04
C ALA A 133 -17.62 16.02 24.12
N THR A 134 -17.22 15.62 25.32
CA THR A 134 -18.04 15.73 26.53
C THR A 134 -18.35 17.21 26.82
N PRO A 135 -19.60 17.56 27.19
CA PRO A 135 -19.97 18.93 27.48
C PRO A 135 -19.25 19.41 28.76
N MET A 136 -18.47 20.49 28.63
CA MET A 136 -17.97 21.22 29.80
C MET A 136 -19.14 21.96 30.47
N GLU A 137 -19.74 21.30 31.45
CA GLU A 137 -20.55 21.96 32.47
C GLU A 137 -19.65 22.93 33.24
N ARG A 138 -20.06 24.19 33.31
CA ARG A 138 -19.38 25.25 34.05
C ARG A 138 -19.58 24.98 35.54
N SER A 139 -18.79 24.04 36.05
CA SER A 139 -18.66 23.70 37.47
C SER A 139 -17.99 24.86 38.19
N VAL A 140 -18.68 25.36 39.22
CA VAL A 140 -18.12 26.25 40.23
C VAL A 140 -16.91 25.52 40.83
N PHE A 141 -15.72 26.05 40.58
CA PHE A 141 -14.46 25.47 41.02
C PHE A 141 -14.39 25.51 42.56
N ASN A 142 -14.78 24.41 43.19
CA ASN A 142 -14.50 24.14 44.59
C ASN A 142 -13.17 23.38 44.63
N PRO A 143 -12.05 23.98 45.08
CA PRO A 143 -10.71 23.41 44.90
C PRO A 143 -10.37 22.18 45.77
N GLU A 144 -11.35 21.52 46.39
CA GLU A 144 -11.08 20.51 47.42
C GLU A 144 -11.91 19.21 47.31
N THR A 145 -12.59 18.92 46.19
CA THR A 145 -13.28 17.63 46.09
C THR A 145 -13.45 17.14 44.65
N SER A 146 -13.07 15.87 44.41
CA SER A 146 -13.15 15.10 43.16
C SER A 146 -11.96 15.20 42.21
N ALA A 147 -10.83 14.67 42.67
CA ALA A 147 -10.01 13.84 41.79
C ALA A 147 -10.81 12.56 41.48
N THR A 148 -11.62 12.57 40.41
CA THR A 148 -12.01 11.32 39.76
C THR A 148 -10.73 10.72 39.23
N GLN A 149 -10.19 9.76 39.97
CA GLN A 149 -9.06 8.96 39.55
C GLN A 149 -9.44 8.33 38.20
N VAL A 150 -8.76 8.73 37.12
CA VAL A 150 -8.70 7.90 35.91
C VAL A 150 -8.08 6.61 36.40
N GLN A 151 -8.92 5.61 36.57
CA GLN A 151 -8.51 4.34 37.14
C GLN A 151 -7.77 3.61 36.01
N ASP A 152 -6.45 3.76 35.98
CA ASP A 152 -5.59 3.17 34.97
C ASP A 152 -5.94 1.69 34.80
N ASP A 153 -6.27 1.29 33.57
CA ASP A 153 -6.53 -0.11 33.25
C ASP A 153 -5.34 -0.94 33.77
N GLU A 154 -5.61 -2.04 34.47
CA GLU A 154 -4.55 -2.93 34.95
C GLU A 154 -4.13 -3.84 33.79
N TRP A 155 -2.87 -3.78 33.38
CA TRP A 155 -2.36 -4.52 32.22
C TRP A 155 -1.55 -5.73 32.63
N THR A 156 -1.82 -6.87 32.00
CA THR A 156 -1.07 -8.11 32.21
C THR A 156 -0.28 -8.44 30.96
N THR A 157 1.04 -8.48 31.09
CA THR A 157 1.93 -8.91 30.01
C THR A 157 1.65 -10.36 29.63
N LEU A 158 1.53 -10.62 28.33
CA LEU A 158 1.39 -11.95 27.77
C LEU A 158 2.77 -12.62 27.72
N THR A 159 3.09 -13.42 28.74
CA THR A 159 4.34 -14.19 28.82
C THR A 159 4.29 -15.52 28.05
N GLY A 160 3.10 -15.92 27.61
CA GLY A 160 2.88 -17.11 26.80
C GLY A 160 1.47 -17.11 26.22
N VAL A 161 1.29 -17.82 25.10
CA VAL A 161 -0.01 -17.97 24.45
C VAL A 161 -0.40 -19.44 24.47
N SER A 162 -1.61 -19.72 24.94
CA SER A 162 -2.07 -21.07 25.26
C SER A 162 -2.83 -21.76 24.12
N SER A 163 -3.21 -21.02 23.09
CA SER A 163 -3.94 -21.57 21.94
C SER A 163 -3.57 -20.90 20.62
N GLY A 164 -3.70 -21.64 19.51
CA GLY A 164 -3.47 -21.09 18.18
C GLY A 164 -4.40 -19.90 17.85
N ALA A 165 -5.64 -19.91 18.34
CA ALA A 165 -6.56 -18.80 18.16
C ALA A 165 -6.02 -17.50 18.79
N GLN A 166 -5.49 -17.58 20.01
CA GLN A 166 -4.83 -16.45 20.66
C GLN A 166 -3.59 -16.00 19.88
N VAL A 167 -2.79 -16.92 19.33
CA VAL A 167 -1.60 -16.58 18.51
C VAL A 167 -2.01 -15.79 17.26
N GLY A 168 -3.03 -16.28 16.54
CA GLY A 168 -3.55 -15.60 15.35
C GLY A 168 -3.99 -14.17 15.66
N PHE A 169 -4.73 -14.00 16.76
CA PHE A 169 -5.21 -12.70 17.20
C PHE A 169 -4.09 -11.75 17.62
N VAL A 170 -3.15 -12.20 18.46
CA VAL A 170 -2.01 -11.38 18.88
C VAL A 170 -1.19 -10.95 17.67
N CYS A 171 -0.93 -11.87 16.74
CA CYS A 171 -0.21 -11.54 15.51
C CYS A 171 -0.97 -10.54 14.62
N GLN A 172 -2.30 -10.66 14.51
CA GLN A 172 -3.14 -9.71 13.79
C GLN A 172 -3.00 -8.30 14.38
N ALA A 173 -3.11 -8.17 15.70
CA ALA A 173 -3.01 -6.92 16.42
C ALA A 173 -1.60 -6.29 16.32
N VAL A 174 -0.56 -7.11 16.46
CA VAL A 174 0.83 -6.64 16.32
C VAL A 174 1.09 -6.14 14.90
N VAL A 175 0.66 -6.87 13.86
CA VAL A 175 0.85 -6.43 12.48
C VAL A 175 0.07 -5.15 12.19
N ALA A 176 -1.14 -4.99 12.76
CA ALA A 176 -1.90 -3.75 12.70
C ALA A 176 -1.11 -2.56 13.27
N ALA A 177 -0.59 -2.71 14.50
CA ALA A 177 0.21 -1.69 15.17
C ALA A 177 1.47 -1.32 14.39
N LEU A 178 2.27 -2.31 14.00
CA LEU A 178 3.56 -2.09 13.30
C LEU A 178 3.38 -1.44 11.93
N MET A 179 2.30 -1.77 11.21
CA MET A 179 2.06 -1.25 9.87
C MET A 179 1.26 0.06 9.89
N GLY A 180 0.86 0.56 11.06
CA GLY A 180 0.07 1.79 11.20
C GLY A 180 -1.30 1.68 10.54
N HIS A 181 -1.97 0.54 10.71
CA HIS A 181 -3.22 0.22 10.04
C HIS A 181 -4.28 -0.31 11.01
N PRO A 182 -5.58 -0.10 10.70
CA PRO A 182 -6.68 -0.66 11.48
C PRO A 182 -6.61 -2.19 11.57
N ILE A 183 -7.02 -2.77 12.71
CA ILE A 183 -7.04 -4.24 12.89
C ILE A 183 -8.10 -4.90 12.01
N GLU A 184 -9.14 -4.16 11.63
CA GLU A 184 -10.29 -4.60 10.84
C GLU A 184 -9.91 -4.98 9.40
N ILE A 185 -8.83 -4.41 8.86
CA ILE A 185 -8.32 -4.76 7.52
C ILE A 185 -7.29 -5.90 7.55
N MET A 186 -6.90 -6.34 8.75
CA MET A 186 -5.96 -7.43 8.95
C MET A 186 -6.73 -8.75 8.96
N HIS A 187 -6.22 -9.75 8.25
CA HIS A 187 -6.84 -11.07 8.20
C HIS A 187 -5.80 -12.16 8.49
N VAL A 188 -6.09 -13.02 9.47
CA VAL A 188 -5.29 -14.21 9.74
C VAL A 188 -5.58 -15.25 8.65
N GLU A 189 -4.57 -15.60 7.85
CA GLU A 189 -4.71 -16.63 6.81
C GLU A 189 -4.50 -18.03 7.37
N ARG A 190 -3.53 -18.17 8.28
CA ARG A 190 -3.13 -19.48 8.80
C ARG A 190 -2.47 -19.33 10.16
N VAL A 191 -2.75 -20.28 11.04
CA VAL A 191 -2.09 -20.44 12.33
C VAL A 191 -1.36 -21.78 12.35
N ARG A 192 -0.15 -21.82 12.91
CA ARG A 192 0.67 -23.03 13.10
C ARG A 192 1.38 -22.92 14.44
N ASP A 193 1.04 -23.76 15.41
CA ASP A 193 1.65 -23.76 16.75
C ASP A 193 1.69 -22.35 17.38
N ASN A 194 2.87 -21.73 17.43
CA ASN A 194 3.12 -20.38 17.94
C ASN A 194 3.34 -19.33 16.83
N GLU A 195 3.08 -19.64 15.56
CA GLU A 195 3.17 -18.74 14.41
C GLU A 195 1.79 -18.46 13.79
N ALA A 196 1.61 -17.27 13.21
CA ALA A 196 0.48 -16.95 12.35
C ALA A 196 0.90 -16.12 11.13
N ASP A 197 0.27 -16.40 9.99
CA ASP A 197 0.35 -15.62 8.76
C ASP A 197 -0.82 -14.61 8.75
N VAL A 198 -0.51 -13.33 8.68
CA VAL A 198 -1.46 -12.22 8.60
C VAL A 198 -1.32 -11.54 7.25
N ARG A 199 -2.44 -11.25 6.60
CA ARG A 199 -2.49 -10.49 5.35
C ARG A 199 -3.31 -9.22 5.51
N TYR A 200 -3.06 -8.25 4.63
CA TYR A 200 -3.93 -7.10 4.44
C TYR A 200 -3.72 -6.49 3.05
N ASN A 201 -4.74 -5.77 2.57
CA ASN A 201 -4.61 -4.92 1.40
C ASN A 201 -4.25 -3.52 1.87
N ARG A 202 -3.09 -3.01 1.46
CA ARG A 202 -2.62 -1.69 1.90
C ARG A 202 -3.54 -0.60 1.33
N PRO A 203 -4.14 0.27 2.15
CA PRO A 203 -5.12 1.25 1.66
C PRO A 203 -4.58 2.23 0.61
N SER A 204 -3.28 2.52 0.64
CA SER A 204 -2.68 3.54 -0.24
C SER A 204 -2.53 3.11 -1.70
N ASP A 205 -2.39 1.81 -1.98
CA ASP A 205 -2.16 1.30 -3.35
C ASP A 205 -2.88 -0.02 -3.66
N GLY A 206 -3.64 -0.57 -2.71
CA GLY A 206 -4.38 -1.83 -2.86
C GLY A 206 -3.51 -3.09 -2.90
N MET A 207 -2.18 -2.99 -2.76
CA MET A 207 -1.29 -4.15 -2.81
C MET A 207 -1.56 -5.09 -1.64
N LEU A 208 -1.56 -6.39 -1.93
CA LEU A 208 -1.71 -7.45 -0.92
C LEU A 208 -0.36 -7.69 -0.23
N TRP A 209 -0.31 -7.45 1.08
CA TRP A 209 0.85 -7.71 1.92
C TRP A 209 0.60 -8.91 2.80
N ARG A 210 1.65 -9.70 3.04
CA ARG A 210 1.63 -10.83 3.96
C ARG A 210 2.82 -10.74 4.92
N THR A 211 2.51 -10.99 6.18
CA THR A 211 3.46 -10.96 7.29
C THR A 211 3.30 -12.22 8.09
N ARG A 212 4.41 -12.81 8.53
CA ARG A 212 4.41 -13.88 9.51
C ARG A 212 4.84 -13.34 10.85
N CYS A 213 4.11 -13.67 11.88
CA CYS A 213 4.46 -13.39 13.27
C CYS A 213 4.56 -14.71 14.04
N LYS A 214 5.40 -14.73 15.08
CA LYS A 214 5.49 -15.83 16.04
C LYS A 214 5.66 -15.31 17.46
N MET A 215 5.14 -16.07 18.42
CA MET A 215 5.32 -15.82 19.86
C MET A 215 6.55 -16.57 20.38
N GLU A 216 7.49 -15.85 21.00
CA GLU A 216 8.72 -16.41 21.55
C GLU A 216 9.08 -15.70 22.86
N ASN A 217 9.15 -16.44 23.98
CA ASN A 217 9.54 -15.93 25.30
C ASN A 217 8.77 -14.68 25.76
N GLY A 218 7.45 -14.65 25.53
CA GLY A 218 6.60 -13.50 25.88
C GLY A 218 6.80 -12.26 24.98
N SER A 219 7.58 -12.40 23.91
CA SER A 219 7.76 -11.38 22.87
C SER A 219 7.20 -11.85 21.54
N VAL A 220 6.93 -10.91 20.65
CA VAL A 220 6.51 -11.17 19.28
C VAL A 220 7.67 -10.93 18.34
N VAL A 221 7.96 -11.91 17.50
CA VAL A 221 8.93 -11.78 16.41
C VAL A 221 8.19 -11.88 15.09
N TRP A 222 8.53 -11.04 14.12
CA TRP A 222 7.85 -11.02 12.84
C TRP A 222 8.81 -10.97 11.65
N ARG A 223 8.29 -11.30 10.46
CA ARG A 223 8.95 -11.15 9.16
C ARG A 223 7.92 -10.90 8.08
N THR A 224 8.31 -10.22 7.02
CA THR A 224 7.52 -10.17 5.79
C THR A 224 7.56 -11.52 5.08
N ILE A 225 6.43 -11.94 4.51
CA ILE A 225 6.37 -13.06 3.56
C ILE A 225 6.67 -12.57 2.14
N ASP A 226 6.45 -11.28 1.89
CA ASP A 226 6.58 -10.59 0.62
C ASP A 226 7.54 -9.39 0.79
N ALA A 227 8.83 -9.66 1.06
CA ALA A 227 9.82 -8.66 1.50
C ALA A 227 9.99 -7.42 0.60
N PHE A 228 9.82 -7.56 -0.71
CA PHE A 228 9.97 -6.50 -1.71
C PHE A 228 8.68 -6.29 -2.53
N GLY A 229 7.56 -6.83 -2.05
CA GLY A 229 6.27 -6.81 -2.73
C GLY A 229 5.70 -8.20 -2.98
N PRO A 230 4.45 -8.29 -3.47
CA PRO A 230 3.71 -9.55 -3.58
C PRO A 230 4.50 -10.62 -4.35
N GLY A 231 4.75 -11.77 -3.71
CA GLY A 231 5.45 -12.91 -4.30
C GLY A 231 6.97 -12.83 -4.26
N SER A 232 7.57 -11.81 -3.65
CA SER A 232 9.04 -11.66 -3.60
C SER A 232 9.76 -12.65 -2.69
N GLY A 233 9.02 -13.41 -1.88
CA GLY A 233 9.58 -14.37 -0.94
C GLY A 233 9.89 -13.79 0.45
N LEU A 234 10.25 -14.71 1.35
CA LEU A 234 10.38 -14.49 2.79
C LEU A 234 11.50 -13.50 3.13
N GLY A 235 11.17 -12.54 4.00
CA GLY A 235 12.15 -11.68 4.65
C GLY A 235 12.84 -12.35 5.85
N ARG A 236 13.85 -11.66 6.40
CA ARG A 236 14.50 -12.04 7.66
C ARG A 236 13.53 -11.84 8.84
N TRP A 237 13.61 -12.71 9.84
CA TRP A 237 13.01 -12.48 11.15
C TRP A 237 13.60 -11.24 11.82
N ARG A 238 12.75 -10.41 12.41
CA ARG A 238 13.12 -9.21 13.15
C ARG A 238 13.42 -9.57 14.62
N ASN A 239 14.55 -10.23 14.83
CA ASN A 239 15.03 -10.69 16.15
C ASN A 239 16.53 -10.44 16.38
N GLY A 240 17.14 -9.59 15.56
CA GLY A 240 18.52 -9.16 15.70
C GLY A 240 18.70 -8.11 16.80
N PRO A 241 19.95 -7.78 17.15
CA PRO A 241 20.24 -6.80 18.21
C PRO A 241 19.72 -5.39 17.89
N ASP A 242 19.62 -5.03 16.61
CA ASP A 242 19.12 -3.74 16.14
C ASP A 242 17.64 -3.76 15.76
N ASP A 243 16.96 -4.91 15.85
CA ASP A 243 15.52 -4.99 15.64
C ASP A 243 14.78 -4.59 16.92
N SER A 244 13.57 -4.05 16.75
CA SER A 244 12.71 -3.74 17.88
C SER A 244 12.24 -5.00 18.61
N ARG A 245 12.09 -4.88 19.94
CA ARG A 245 11.45 -5.90 20.77
C ARG A 245 9.98 -5.55 20.92
N ILE A 246 9.12 -6.51 20.60
CA ILE A 246 7.68 -6.31 20.68
C ILE A 246 7.13 -7.12 21.84
N SER A 247 6.47 -6.45 22.76
CA SER A 247 5.76 -7.06 23.88
C SER A 247 4.28 -6.73 23.82
N VAL A 248 3.45 -7.62 24.35
CA VAL A 248 2.00 -7.51 24.31
C VAL A 248 1.43 -7.64 25.71
N ALA A 249 0.47 -6.79 26.04
CA ALA A 249 -0.29 -6.88 27.28
C ALA A 249 -1.80 -6.82 26.99
N ILE A 250 -2.60 -7.50 27.80
CA ILE A 250 -4.07 -7.43 27.75
C ILE A 250 -4.56 -6.62 28.95
N ALA A 251 -5.56 -5.78 28.73
CA ALA A 251 -6.24 -5.07 29.80
C ALA A 251 -7.16 -6.02 30.57
N ARG A 252 -7.11 -6.01 31.91
CA ARG A 252 -7.94 -6.92 32.73
C ARG A 252 -9.42 -6.56 32.76
N ARG A 253 -9.75 -5.29 32.50
CA ARG A 253 -11.09 -4.72 32.75
C ARG A 253 -11.86 -4.36 31.48
N ARG A 254 -11.19 -4.37 30.33
CA ARG A 254 -11.78 -4.11 29.01
C ARG A 254 -11.14 -5.04 28.00
N ASP A 255 -11.86 -5.29 26.91
CA ASP A 255 -11.34 -6.03 25.78
C ASP A 255 -10.40 -5.11 24.98
N ALA A 256 -9.17 -4.92 25.47
CA ALA A 256 -8.13 -4.15 24.80
C ALA A 256 -6.77 -4.83 24.90
N LEU A 257 -5.97 -4.63 23.86
CA LEU A 257 -4.62 -5.16 23.74
C LEU A 257 -3.64 -4.01 23.53
N ARG A 258 -2.53 -4.03 24.28
CA ARG A 258 -1.46 -3.06 24.17
C ARG A 258 -0.24 -3.71 23.56
N VAL A 259 0.20 -3.17 22.43
CA VAL A 259 1.45 -3.52 21.74
C VAL A 259 2.49 -2.47 22.09
N THR A 260 3.60 -2.89 22.67
CA THR A 260 4.75 -2.02 22.93
C THR A 260 5.92 -2.45 22.06
N GLU A 261 6.41 -1.53 21.24
CA GLU A 261 7.60 -1.70 20.42
C GLU A 261 8.75 -0.90 21.07
N GLU A 262 9.80 -1.59 21.50
CA GLU A 262 11.00 -0.99 22.09
C GLU A 262 12.16 -1.09 21.11
N TYR A 263 12.78 0.04 20.79
CA TYR A 263 13.90 0.13 19.86
C TYR A 263 15.25 0.01 20.58
N SER A 264 16.33 -0.23 19.82
CA SER A 264 17.67 -0.44 20.38
C SER A 264 18.27 0.79 21.07
N ASP A 265 17.74 1.98 20.79
CA ASP A 265 18.10 3.23 21.46
C ASP A 265 17.34 3.46 22.79
N GLY A 266 16.44 2.54 23.17
CA GLY A 266 15.61 2.61 24.37
C GLY A 266 14.31 3.42 24.19
N SER A 267 14.08 4.01 23.01
CA SER A 267 12.79 4.65 22.70
C SER A 267 11.69 3.59 22.54
N ARG A 268 10.44 4.01 22.74
CA ARG A 268 9.28 3.10 22.73
C ARG A 268 8.08 3.71 22.02
N SER A 269 7.38 2.88 21.25
CA SER A 269 6.06 3.15 20.69
C SER A 269 5.03 2.26 21.40
N VAL A 270 3.91 2.85 21.81
CA VAL A 270 2.82 2.14 22.49
C VAL A 270 1.55 2.30 21.67
N HIS A 271 0.94 1.18 21.31
CA HIS A 271 -0.32 1.12 20.59
C HIS A 271 -1.34 0.37 21.42
N GLU A 272 -2.47 1.00 21.69
CA GLU A 272 -3.62 0.37 22.32
C GLU A 272 -4.67 0.09 21.25
N ILE A 273 -5.13 -1.15 21.22
CA ILE A 273 -6.08 -1.66 20.24
C ILE A 273 -7.30 -2.11 21.01
N ASP A 274 -8.41 -1.43 20.79
CA ASP A 274 -9.71 -1.83 21.31
C ASP A 274 -10.24 -3.02 20.53
N LEU A 275 -10.65 -4.05 21.25
CA LEU A 275 -11.21 -5.28 20.72
C LEU A 275 -12.73 -5.18 20.86
N ALA A 276 -13.31 -4.15 20.26
CA ALA A 276 -14.76 -4.03 20.20
C ALA A 276 -15.30 -5.13 19.26
N PHE A 277 -15.88 -6.18 19.85
CA PHE A 277 -16.63 -7.22 19.14
C PHE A 277 -18.09 -6.81 18.95
#